data_AF-E4NVY7-F1
#
_entry.id   AF-E4NVY7-F1
#
_cell.length_a   1.000
_cell.length_b   1.000
_cell.length_c   1.000
_cell.angle_alpha   90.00
_cell.angle_beta   90.00
_cell.angle_gamma   90.00
#
_symmetry.space_group_name_H-M   'P 1'
#
loop_
_entity.id
_entity.type
_entity.pdbx_description
1 polymer ?
#
loop_
_entity_poly.entity_id
_entity_poly.type
_entity_poly.pdbx_seq_one_letter_code
_entity_poly.pdbx_strand_id
1 'polypeptide(L)'
;MKGEIEGITDDGIGVRVIDKNGFEHKIEMLFDGEIVYHHQKGYPDNPKERTNEEDESVAQARRFARYHVYREKGYDTVPNPDNPDRIAAVLLALIGLDDQQFDQYFGMLYEQMASHERADVAPVLDLPQEVYSEEFIVYKQNVYLEESLDAMQDQLTQPATEVFGEENLQEFLQETGDGLVAKARSLVGGGTDEDEDASEEPSIPEADLSIADVSGLDTMYSTPEGYKTIEGEDPVSREPDARIETLPMGYTREQFRYHVGHNLICQIRDCFISMGVEPPAQYRLLGHGKFKYSAKYRDFDFYPDYWDYEANIPGYSSPV
;
A
#
# COMPACT_ATOMS: atom_id res chain seq x y z
N MET A 1 -12.73 4.21 -13.92
CA MET A 1 -12.99 5.66 -13.76
C MET A 1 -12.39 6.48 -14.91
N LYS A 2 -12.87 7.70 -15.14
CA LYS A 2 -12.21 8.73 -15.98
C LYS A 2 -12.31 10.09 -15.30
N GLY A 3 -11.26 10.91 -15.38
CA GLY A 3 -11.18 12.21 -14.71
C GLY A 3 -10.86 13.34 -15.70
N GLU A 4 -11.35 14.53 -15.41
CA GLU A 4 -10.97 15.78 -16.06
C GLU A 4 -10.95 16.91 -15.02
N ILE A 5 -9.86 17.69 -14.98
CA ILE A 5 -9.78 18.90 -14.16
C ILE A 5 -10.54 20.02 -14.89
N GLU A 6 -11.67 20.45 -14.33
CA GLU A 6 -12.53 21.48 -14.93
C GLU A 6 -12.05 22.91 -14.62
N GLY A 7 -11.32 23.09 -13.53
CA GLY A 7 -10.79 24.40 -13.16
C GLY A 7 -9.91 24.36 -11.90
N ILE A 8 -9.03 25.36 -11.78
CA ILE A 8 -8.21 25.62 -10.61
C ILE A 8 -8.44 27.09 -10.25
N THR A 9 -8.76 27.36 -8.98
CA THR A 9 -8.91 28.70 -8.41
C THR A 9 -7.82 28.93 -7.36
N ASP A 10 -7.82 30.10 -6.73
CA ASP A 10 -6.94 30.37 -5.59
C ASP A 10 -7.29 29.51 -4.36
N ASP A 11 -8.53 29.00 -4.28
CA ASP A 11 -9.05 28.28 -3.13
C ASP A 11 -9.05 26.75 -3.31
N GLY A 12 -9.00 26.24 -4.55
CA GLY A 12 -9.05 24.80 -4.78
C GLY A 12 -9.22 24.38 -6.24
N ILE A 13 -9.61 23.12 -6.43
CA ILE A 13 -9.60 22.42 -7.71
C ILE A 13 -10.95 21.74 -7.94
N GLY A 14 -11.55 21.99 -9.10
CA GLY A 14 -12.75 21.31 -9.57
C GLY A 14 -12.40 20.15 -10.50
N VAL A 15 -12.97 18.98 -10.23
CA VAL A 15 -12.74 17.74 -10.98
C VAL A 15 -14.07 17.12 -11.36
N ARG A 16 -14.19 16.76 -12.63
CA ARG A 16 -15.25 15.89 -13.12
C ARG A 16 -14.75 14.46 -13.21
N VAL A 17 -15.48 13.54 -12.59
CA VAL A 17 -15.20 12.09 -12.64
C VAL A 17 -16.38 11.37 -13.26
N ILE A 18 -16.11 10.50 -14.22
CA ILE A 18 -17.08 9.51 -14.73
C ILE A 18 -16.77 8.17 -14.06
N ASP A 19 -17.75 7.64 -13.34
CA ASP A 19 -17.58 6.40 -12.59
C ASP A 19 -17.64 5.14 -13.49
N LYS A 20 -17.49 3.94 -12.88
CA LYS A 20 -17.56 2.66 -13.61
C LYS A 20 -18.94 2.39 -14.24
N ASN A 21 -19.99 3.00 -13.69
CA ASN A 21 -21.37 2.87 -14.14
C ASN A 21 -21.77 3.96 -15.15
N GLY A 22 -20.85 4.88 -15.46
CA GLY A 22 -21.07 5.97 -16.42
C GLY A 22 -21.73 7.21 -15.83
N PHE A 23 -21.87 7.29 -14.50
CA PHE A 23 -22.42 8.47 -13.84
C PHE A 23 -21.37 9.56 -13.65
N GLU A 24 -21.81 10.81 -13.78
CA GLU A 24 -20.96 11.98 -13.61
C GLU A 24 -20.97 12.44 -12.14
N HIS A 25 -19.77 12.66 -11.62
CA HIS A 25 -19.48 13.23 -10.31
C HIS A 25 -18.74 14.55 -10.51
N LYS A 26 -19.24 15.61 -9.89
CA LYS A 26 -18.56 16.90 -9.79
C LYS A 26 -18.03 17.06 -8.38
N ILE A 27 -16.71 17.16 -8.26
CA ILE A 27 -16.01 17.16 -6.99
C ILE A 27 -15.13 18.39 -6.94
N GLU A 28 -15.19 19.13 -5.84
CA GLU A 28 -14.27 20.24 -5.56
C GLU A 28 -13.48 19.89 -4.30
N MET A 29 -12.16 20.15 -4.35
CA MET A 29 -11.26 19.89 -3.23
C MET A 29 -10.23 21.00 -3.06
N LEU A 30 -9.72 21.14 -1.84
CA LEU A 30 -8.55 21.97 -1.55
C LEU A 30 -7.26 21.28 -2.03
N PHE A 31 -6.14 22.01 -2.00
CA PHE A 31 -4.83 21.50 -2.46
C PHE A 31 -4.27 20.36 -1.60
N ASP A 32 -4.78 20.16 -0.38
CA ASP A 32 -4.48 19.03 0.51
C ASP A 32 -5.43 17.83 0.32
N GLY A 33 -6.36 17.92 -0.63
CA GLY A 33 -7.32 16.86 -0.93
C GLY A 33 -8.56 16.83 -0.04
N GLU A 34 -8.76 17.81 0.85
CA GLU A 34 -10.03 17.99 1.54
C GLU A 34 -11.14 18.26 0.51
N ILE A 35 -12.14 17.37 0.45
CA ILE A 35 -13.25 17.52 -0.50
C ILE A 35 -14.33 18.38 0.15
N VAL A 36 -14.49 19.60 -0.36
CA VAL A 36 -15.44 20.60 0.13
C VAL A 36 -16.79 20.53 -0.58
N TYR A 37 -16.85 19.93 -1.78
CA TYR A 37 -18.09 19.73 -2.51
C TYR A 37 -18.07 18.42 -3.30
N HIS A 38 -19.21 17.72 -3.32
CA HIS A 38 -19.42 16.54 -4.15
C HIS A 38 -20.89 16.46 -4.56
N HIS A 39 -21.15 16.54 -5.87
CA HIS A 39 -22.47 16.35 -6.46
C HIS A 39 -22.47 15.26 -7.53
N GLN A 40 -23.55 14.50 -7.59
CA GLN A 40 -23.81 13.45 -8.59
C GLN A 40 -25.34 13.26 -8.71
N LYS A 41 -25.80 12.56 -9.76
CA LYS A 41 -27.25 12.27 -9.98
C LYS A 41 -27.56 10.78 -10.25
N GLY A 42 -26.57 9.91 -10.21
CA GLY A 42 -26.71 8.47 -10.45
C GLY A 42 -27.22 7.69 -9.25
N TYR A 43 -26.97 8.19 -8.04
CA TYR A 43 -27.23 7.52 -6.77
C TYR A 43 -28.06 8.40 -5.82
N PRO A 44 -28.73 7.80 -4.82
CA PRO A 44 -29.41 8.58 -3.78
C PRO A 44 -28.50 9.59 -3.07
N ASP A 45 -29.00 10.80 -2.80
CA ASP A 45 -28.25 11.82 -2.06
C ASP A 45 -28.08 11.45 -0.57
N ASN A 46 -29.10 10.82 0.01
CA ASN A 46 -29.07 10.32 1.38
C ASN A 46 -28.28 9.00 1.43
N PRO A 47 -27.13 8.93 2.15
CA PRO A 47 -26.32 7.72 2.21
C PRO A 47 -27.08 6.50 2.76
N LYS A 48 -28.09 6.71 3.63
CA LYS A 48 -28.91 5.62 4.18
C LYS A 48 -29.83 4.96 3.15
N GLU A 49 -30.02 5.58 1.99
CA GLU A 49 -30.83 5.06 0.89
C GLU A 49 -29.98 4.35 -0.17
N ARG A 50 -28.64 4.39 -0.05
CA ARG A 50 -27.72 3.71 -0.96
C ARG A 50 -27.54 2.25 -0.54
N THR A 51 -27.40 1.38 -1.53
CA THR A 51 -26.79 0.06 -1.35
C THR A 51 -25.28 0.18 -1.08
N ASN A 52 -24.66 -0.89 -0.60
CA ASN A 52 -23.21 -0.92 -0.37
C ASN A 52 -22.41 -0.64 -1.65
N GLU A 53 -22.86 -1.15 -2.81
CA GLU A 53 -22.17 -0.92 -4.09
C GLU A 53 -22.30 0.54 -4.56
N GLU A 54 -23.47 1.16 -4.39
CA GLU A 54 -23.68 2.56 -4.74
C GLU A 54 -22.85 3.48 -3.84
N ASP A 55 -22.80 3.20 -2.54
CA ASP A 55 -21.97 3.97 -1.62
C ASP A 55 -20.47 3.80 -1.92
N GLU A 56 -20.03 2.58 -2.25
CA GLU A 56 -18.67 2.34 -2.69
C GLU A 56 -18.36 3.08 -4.00
N SER A 57 -19.27 3.13 -4.97
CA SER A 57 -19.09 3.88 -6.22
C SER A 57 -18.88 5.38 -5.96
N VAL A 58 -19.64 5.95 -5.03
CA VAL A 58 -19.47 7.35 -4.58
C VAL A 58 -18.13 7.54 -3.88
N ALA A 59 -17.71 6.60 -3.02
CA ALA A 59 -16.43 6.66 -2.33
C ALA A 59 -15.24 6.51 -3.28
N GLN A 60 -15.30 5.58 -4.24
CA GLN A 60 -14.28 5.38 -5.28
C GLN A 60 -14.10 6.65 -6.12
N ALA A 61 -15.19 7.32 -6.52
CA ALA A 61 -15.10 8.58 -7.27
C ALA A 61 -14.32 9.68 -6.50
N ARG A 62 -14.50 9.76 -5.17
CA ARG A 62 -13.74 10.69 -4.31
C ARG A 62 -12.26 10.35 -4.24
N ARG A 63 -11.94 9.06 -4.02
CA ARG A 63 -10.54 8.60 -3.97
C ARG A 63 -9.85 8.80 -5.32
N PHE A 64 -10.53 8.44 -6.41
CA PHE A 64 -10.02 8.65 -7.76
C PHE A 64 -9.83 10.13 -8.10
N ALA A 65 -10.74 11.03 -7.70
CA ALA A 65 -10.56 12.46 -7.95
C ALA A 65 -9.28 13.00 -7.29
N ARG A 66 -9.03 12.62 -6.03
CA ARG A 66 -7.80 12.98 -5.31
C ARG A 66 -6.56 12.46 -6.02
N TYR A 67 -6.56 11.19 -6.41
CA TYR A 67 -5.44 10.61 -7.14
C TYR A 67 -5.24 11.25 -8.50
N HIS A 68 -6.31 11.54 -9.24
CA HIS A 68 -6.21 12.18 -10.55
C HIS A 68 -5.58 13.58 -10.44
N VAL A 69 -5.95 14.38 -9.44
CA VAL A 69 -5.33 15.68 -9.20
C VAL A 69 -3.85 15.53 -8.84
N TYR A 70 -3.54 14.63 -7.90
CA TYR A 70 -2.16 14.31 -7.53
C TYR A 70 -1.33 13.95 -8.77
N ARG A 71 -1.84 13.07 -9.62
CA ARG A 71 -1.15 12.61 -10.83
C ARG A 71 -0.97 13.69 -11.90
N GLU A 72 -1.96 14.55 -12.11
CA GLU A 72 -1.95 15.54 -13.19
C GLU A 72 -1.33 16.89 -12.80
N LYS A 73 -1.21 17.16 -11.50
CA LYS A 73 -0.78 18.45 -10.96
C LYS A 73 0.29 18.39 -9.88
N GLY A 74 0.56 17.21 -9.30
CA GLY A 74 1.56 17.02 -8.25
C GLY A 74 1.10 17.43 -6.84
N TYR A 75 -0.12 17.96 -6.68
CA TYR A 75 -0.62 18.34 -5.35
C TYR A 75 -0.78 17.13 -4.43
N ASP A 76 -0.45 17.29 -3.14
CA ASP A 76 -0.56 16.23 -2.12
C ASP A 76 -2.02 16.01 -1.67
N THR A 77 -2.86 15.59 -2.61
CA THR A 77 -4.30 15.42 -2.42
C THR A 77 -4.72 14.03 -1.96
N VAL A 78 -3.78 13.09 -1.91
CA VAL A 78 -4.04 11.70 -1.49
C VAL A 78 -3.43 11.49 -0.10
N PRO A 79 -4.22 11.05 0.91
CA PRO A 79 -3.69 10.76 2.24
C PRO A 79 -2.47 9.84 2.16
N ASN A 80 -1.44 10.11 2.96
CA ASN A 80 -0.14 9.46 2.80
C ASN A 80 -0.21 7.93 2.73
N PRO A 81 -0.86 7.23 3.69
CA PRO A 81 -0.88 5.77 3.68
C PRO A 81 -1.75 5.18 2.56
N ASP A 82 -2.55 5.99 1.86
CA ASP A 82 -3.37 5.56 0.72
C ASP A 82 -2.79 6.02 -0.63
N ASN A 83 -1.65 6.71 -0.64
CA ASN A 83 -0.96 7.14 -1.87
C ASN A 83 -0.09 5.99 -2.42
N PRO A 84 -0.42 5.43 -3.61
CA PRO A 84 0.31 4.28 -4.13
C PRO A 84 1.78 4.59 -4.45
N ASP A 85 2.14 5.84 -4.79
CA ASP A 85 3.53 6.22 -5.04
C ASP A 85 4.35 6.28 -3.73
N ARG A 86 3.76 6.71 -2.62
CA ARG A 86 4.43 6.66 -1.30
C ARG A 86 4.66 5.22 -0.85
N ILE A 87 3.67 4.34 -1.04
CA ILE A 87 3.81 2.92 -0.72
C ILE A 87 4.88 2.27 -1.61
N ALA A 88 4.92 2.60 -2.90
CA ALA A 88 5.96 2.14 -3.82
C ALA A 88 7.36 2.68 -3.45
N ALA A 89 7.46 3.92 -2.96
CA ALA A 89 8.70 4.48 -2.45
C ALA A 89 9.19 3.75 -1.19
N VAL A 90 8.28 3.37 -0.28
CA VAL A 90 8.60 2.50 0.86
C VAL A 90 9.08 1.12 0.40
N LEU A 91 8.47 0.55 -0.64
CA LEU A 91 8.93 -0.71 -1.24
C LEU A 91 10.35 -0.58 -1.80
N LEU A 92 10.67 0.52 -2.50
CA LEU A 92 12.03 0.81 -3.00
C LEU A 92 13.05 0.94 -1.85
N ALA A 93 12.71 1.68 -0.80
CA ALA A 93 13.58 1.83 0.37
C ALA A 93 13.80 0.49 1.09
N LEU A 94 12.76 -0.32 1.27
CA LEU A 94 12.81 -1.67 1.87
C LEU A 94 13.77 -2.60 1.12
N ILE A 95 13.73 -2.52 -0.20
CA ILE A 95 14.56 -3.27 -1.14
C ILE A 95 16.03 -2.91 -0.92
N GLY A 96 16.35 -1.62 -0.75
CA GLY A 96 17.72 -1.14 -0.52
C GLY A 96 18.37 -1.55 0.81
N LEU A 97 17.60 -2.00 1.81
CA LEU A 97 18.12 -2.33 3.14
C LEU A 97 19.07 -3.53 3.12
N ASP A 98 20.11 -3.53 3.94
CA ASP A 98 20.78 -4.77 4.33
C ASP A 98 20.02 -5.50 5.45
N ASP A 99 20.48 -6.70 5.83
CA ASP A 99 19.82 -7.50 6.87
C ASP A 99 19.82 -6.83 8.24
N GLN A 100 20.89 -6.11 8.57
CA GLN A 100 20.99 -5.42 9.87
C GLN A 100 19.98 -4.28 9.94
N GLN A 101 19.86 -3.50 8.87
CA GLN A 101 18.90 -2.40 8.77
C GLN A 101 17.46 -2.95 8.75
N PHE A 102 17.20 -4.01 7.98
CA PHE A 102 15.88 -4.63 7.97
C PHE A 102 15.48 -5.11 9.37
N ASP A 103 16.38 -5.75 10.09
CA ASP A 103 16.14 -6.20 11.47
C ASP A 103 15.97 -5.03 12.44
N GLN A 104 16.69 -3.93 12.24
CA GLN A 104 16.54 -2.73 13.06
C GLN A 104 15.13 -2.14 12.96
N TYR A 105 14.55 -2.08 11.76
CA TYR A 105 13.22 -1.51 11.56
C TYR A 105 12.10 -2.53 11.83
N PHE A 106 12.21 -3.74 11.29
CA PHE A 106 11.09 -4.69 11.27
C PHE A 106 11.28 -5.89 12.20
N GLY A 107 12.38 -5.97 12.95
CA GLY A 107 12.67 -7.07 13.87
C GLY A 107 11.61 -7.25 14.95
N MET A 108 11.09 -6.15 15.52
CA MET A 108 10.00 -6.20 16.51
C MET A 108 8.73 -6.80 15.91
N LEU A 109 8.36 -6.40 14.69
CA LEU A 109 7.20 -6.93 13.99
C LEU A 109 7.36 -8.42 13.69
N TYR A 110 8.54 -8.83 13.20
CA TYR A 110 8.88 -10.24 12.96
C TYR A 110 8.75 -11.07 14.24
N GLU A 111 9.38 -10.64 15.33
CA GLU A 111 9.41 -11.41 16.58
C GLU A 111 8.00 -11.56 17.15
N GLN A 112 7.22 -10.47 17.17
CA GLN A 112 5.83 -10.52 17.64
C GLN A 112 4.97 -11.45 16.78
N MET A 113 5.04 -11.32 15.46
CA MET A 113 4.27 -12.13 14.53
C MET A 113 4.62 -13.62 14.62
N ALA A 114 5.91 -13.95 14.60
CA ALA A 114 6.41 -15.32 14.59
C ALA A 114 6.17 -16.04 15.92
N SER A 115 6.18 -15.33 17.05
CA SER A 115 6.01 -15.91 18.40
C SER A 115 4.70 -16.70 18.61
N HIS A 116 3.69 -16.49 17.76
CA HIS A 116 2.43 -17.24 17.80
C HIS A 116 2.56 -18.68 17.31
N GLU A 117 3.41 -18.92 16.30
CA GLU A 117 3.54 -20.22 15.64
C GLU A 117 4.92 -20.86 15.83
N ARG A 118 5.91 -20.07 16.25
CA ARG A 118 7.28 -20.51 16.48
C ARG A 118 7.66 -20.48 17.96
N ALA A 119 7.74 -21.66 18.55
CA ALA A 119 8.09 -21.83 19.97
C ALA A 119 9.51 -21.37 20.33
N ASP A 120 10.39 -21.19 19.33
CA ASP A 120 11.75 -20.69 19.51
C ASP A 120 11.86 -19.15 19.47
N VAL A 121 10.76 -18.45 19.19
CA VAL A 121 10.67 -16.99 19.17
C VAL A 121 9.76 -16.53 20.32
N ALA A 122 10.26 -15.64 21.18
CA ALA A 122 9.46 -15.08 22.27
C ALA A 122 8.66 -13.85 21.78
N PRO A 123 7.43 -13.63 22.28
CA PRO A 123 6.71 -12.39 22.01
C PRO A 123 7.43 -11.21 22.64
N VAL A 124 7.41 -10.06 21.94
CA VAL A 124 8.09 -8.82 22.37
C VAL A 124 7.14 -7.84 23.05
N LEU A 125 5.85 -7.91 22.73
CA LEU A 125 4.81 -7.10 23.36
C LEU A 125 4.28 -7.78 24.61
N ASP A 126 4.12 -7.00 25.68
CA ASP A 126 3.41 -7.43 26.90
C ASP A 126 1.89 -7.28 26.70
N LEU A 127 1.32 -8.18 25.90
CA LEU A 127 -0.12 -8.21 25.63
C LEU A 127 -0.87 -8.99 26.72
N PRO A 128 -2.07 -8.54 27.13
CA PRO A 128 -2.95 -9.37 27.96
C PRO A 128 -3.18 -10.73 27.32
N GLN A 129 -3.15 -11.80 28.11
CA GLN A 129 -3.24 -13.16 27.60
C GLN A 129 -4.52 -13.38 26.79
N GLU A 130 -5.63 -12.75 27.19
CA GLU A 130 -6.90 -12.85 26.48
C GLU A 130 -6.77 -12.29 25.06
N VAL A 131 -6.09 -11.16 24.90
CA VAL A 131 -5.82 -10.53 23.59
C VAL A 131 -4.85 -11.37 22.77
N TYR A 132 -3.77 -11.85 23.38
CA TYR A 132 -2.78 -12.68 22.68
C TYR A 132 -3.37 -13.99 22.16
N SER A 133 -4.40 -14.52 22.82
CA SER A 133 -5.08 -15.76 22.41
C SER A 133 -6.26 -15.57 21.46
N GLU A 134 -6.58 -14.34 21.05
CA GLU A 134 -7.69 -14.10 20.13
C GLU A 134 -7.44 -14.79 18.78
N GLU A 135 -8.50 -15.37 18.20
CA GLU A 135 -8.41 -16.03 16.88
C GLU A 135 -8.04 -15.06 15.76
N PHE A 136 -8.35 -13.77 15.95
CA PHE A 136 -8.11 -12.75 14.95
C PHE A 136 -7.34 -11.56 15.54
N ILE A 137 -6.05 -11.49 15.20
CA ILE A 137 -5.13 -10.42 15.58
C ILE A 137 -4.44 -9.92 14.31
N VAL A 138 -4.30 -8.60 14.17
CA VAL A 138 -3.50 -7.96 13.13
C VAL A 138 -2.49 -7.05 13.83
N TYR A 139 -1.21 -7.27 13.54
CA TYR A 139 -0.13 -6.36 13.92
C TYR A 139 0.08 -5.33 12.84
N LYS A 140 0.24 -4.07 13.24
CA LYS A 140 0.45 -2.97 12.30
C LYS A 140 1.61 -2.10 12.71
N GLN A 141 2.44 -1.72 11.76
CA GLN A 141 3.60 -0.86 11.98
C GLN A 141 3.63 0.26 10.93
N ASN A 142 3.70 1.50 11.39
CA ASN A 142 3.83 2.67 10.52
C ASN A 142 5.27 2.78 10.02
N VAL A 143 5.45 3.20 8.76
CA VAL A 143 6.74 3.40 8.12
C VAL A 143 6.84 4.83 7.61
N TYR A 144 7.94 5.49 7.92
CA TYR A 144 8.20 6.89 7.60
C TYR A 144 9.45 6.98 6.72
N LEU A 145 9.32 7.59 5.54
CA LEU A 145 10.47 7.93 4.70
C LEU A 145 11.16 9.21 5.20
N GLU A 146 12.45 9.33 4.91
CA GLU A 146 13.19 10.59 5.11
C GLU A 146 12.76 11.62 4.07
N GLU A 147 12.48 11.17 2.84
CA GLU A 147 12.13 12.03 1.72
C GLU A 147 10.68 12.53 1.80
N SER A 148 10.52 13.83 1.58
CA SER A 148 9.20 14.42 1.33
C SER A 148 8.64 13.99 -0.05
N LEU A 149 7.35 14.22 -0.28
CA LEU A 149 6.72 13.93 -1.58
C LEU A 149 7.39 14.67 -2.73
N ASP A 150 7.64 15.97 -2.55
CA ASP A 150 8.31 16.80 -3.56
C ASP A 150 9.72 16.23 -3.86
N ALA A 151 10.45 15.82 -2.82
CA ALA A 151 11.76 15.21 -2.99
C ALA A 151 11.69 13.86 -3.74
N MET A 152 10.69 13.03 -3.45
CA MET A 152 10.47 11.78 -4.19
C MET A 152 10.13 12.06 -5.67
N GLN A 153 9.28 13.05 -5.95
CA GLN A 153 8.91 13.45 -7.31
C GLN A 153 10.09 14.04 -8.10
N ASP A 154 10.99 14.76 -7.43
CA ASP A 154 12.19 15.33 -8.04
C ASP A 154 13.28 14.27 -8.30
N GLN A 155 13.45 13.31 -7.40
CA GLN A 155 14.47 12.25 -7.50
C GLN A 155 14.09 11.17 -8.53
N LEU A 156 12.80 10.84 -8.65
CA LEU A 156 12.33 9.80 -9.53
C LEU A 156 11.97 10.37 -10.91
N THR A 157 12.60 9.85 -11.97
CA THR A 157 12.33 10.26 -13.37
C THR A 157 10.93 9.89 -13.86
N GLN A 158 10.26 9.00 -13.14
CA GLN A 158 8.88 8.56 -13.33
C GLN A 158 8.27 8.23 -11.97
N PRO A 159 6.94 8.18 -11.85
CA PRO A 159 6.29 7.82 -10.59
C PRO A 159 6.81 6.51 -9.99
N ALA A 160 6.90 6.44 -8.65
CA ALA A 160 7.42 5.26 -7.94
C ALA A 160 6.67 3.97 -8.33
N THR A 161 5.37 4.07 -8.59
CA THR A 161 4.57 2.94 -9.10
C THR A 161 4.98 2.45 -10.49
N GLU A 162 5.66 3.27 -11.29
CA GLU A 162 6.12 2.92 -12.64
C GLU A 162 7.58 2.46 -12.66
N VAL A 163 8.33 2.69 -11.57
CA VAL A 163 9.73 2.26 -11.43
C VAL A 163 9.91 0.75 -11.61
N PHE A 164 9.00 -0.07 -11.07
CA PHE A 164 9.03 -1.52 -11.28
C PHE A 164 8.29 -1.91 -12.57
N GLY A 165 9.03 -2.50 -13.50
CA GLY A 165 8.46 -3.32 -14.58
C GLY A 165 7.89 -4.64 -14.05
N GLU A 166 7.05 -5.30 -14.86
CA GLU A 166 6.45 -6.60 -14.53
C GLU A 166 7.53 -7.67 -14.23
N GLU A 167 8.56 -7.76 -15.07
CA GLU A 167 9.65 -8.74 -14.92
C GLU A 167 10.45 -8.49 -13.62
N ASN A 168 10.85 -7.23 -13.38
CA ASN A 168 11.60 -6.83 -12.19
C ASN A 168 10.88 -7.20 -10.89
N LEU A 169 9.57 -6.98 -10.84
CA LEU A 169 8.77 -7.28 -9.65
C LEU A 169 8.52 -8.78 -9.50
N GLN A 170 8.31 -9.51 -10.60
CA GLN A 170 8.11 -10.96 -10.57
C GLN A 170 9.38 -11.70 -10.11
N GLU A 171 10.56 -11.27 -10.55
CA GLU A 171 11.84 -11.82 -10.09
C GLU A 171 12.07 -11.53 -8.61
N PHE A 172 11.81 -10.31 -8.15
CA PHE A 172 11.85 -9.98 -6.72
C PHE A 172 10.97 -10.91 -5.88
N LEU A 173 9.81 -11.28 -6.40
CA LEU A 173 8.86 -12.19 -5.74
C LEU A 173 9.24 -13.69 -5.82
N GLN A 174 10.36 -14.03 -6.46
CA GLN A 174 10.88 -15.40 -6.50
C GLN A 174 12.19 -15.56 -5.72
N GLU A 175 12.85 -14.45 -5.36
CA GLU A 175 14.11 -14.46 -4.63
C GLU A 175 13.91 -14.64 -3.12
N THR A 176 14.89 -15.29 -2.48
CA THR A 176 14.92 -15.50 -1.02
C THR A 176 16.29 -15.06 -0.47
N GLY A 177 16.27 -14.37 0.68
CA GLY A 177 17.46 -14.12 1.50
C GLY A 177 18.45 -13.14 0.87
N ASP A 178 19.72 -13.56 0.78
CA ASP A 178 20.81 -12.79 0.16
C ASP A 178 20.52 -12.44 -1.31
N GLY A 179 19.75 -13.29 -2.01
CA GLY A 179 19.33 -13.06 -3.40
C GLY A 179 18.41 -11.83 -3.53
N LEU A 180 17.56 -11.60 -2.54
CA LEU A 180 16.67 -10.44 -2.49
C LEU A 180 17.46 -9.12 -2.39
N VAL A 181 18.48 -9.07 -1.53
CA VAL A 181 19.33 -7.88 -1.33
C VAL A 181 20.26 -7.64 -2.54
N ALA A 182 20.83 -8.71 -3.09
CA ALA A 182 21.66 -8.59 -4.30
C ALA A 182 20.83 -8.12 -5.50
N LYS A 183 19.62 -8.65 -5.67
CA LYS A 183 18.72 -8.26 -6.75
C LYS A 183 18.15 -6.87 -6.55
N ALA A 184 17.77 -6.53 -5.32
CA ALA A 184 17.39 -5.17 -4.94
C ALA A 184 18.44 -4.14 -5.38
N ARG A 185 19.72 -4.43 -5.10
CA ARG A 185 20.83 -3.59 -5.53
C ARG A 185 21.03 -3.57 -7.04
N SER A 186 20.80 -4.68 -7.75
CA SER A 186 20.89 -4.69 -9.22
C SER A 186 19.72 -3.97 -9.88
N LEU A 187 18.56 -3.96 -9.22
CA LEU A 187 17.38 -3.26 -9.66
C LEU A 187 17.60 -1.76 -9.50
N VAL A 188 18.01 -1.29 -8.31
CA VAL A 188 18.17 0.13 -7.91
C VAL A 188 19.51 0.76 -8.34
N GLY A 189 20.56 -0.03 -8.50
CA GLY A 189 21.88 0.43 -8.93
C GLY A 189 22.25 -0.22 -10.25
N GLY A 190 22.47 0.59 -11.29
CA GLY A 190 23.03 0.12 -12.55
C GLY A 190 24.32 -0.65 -12.26
N GLY A 191 24.27 -1.97 -12.42
CA GLY A 191 25.32 -2.88 -11.98
C GLY A 191 26.67 -2.44 -12.52
N THR A 192 27.59 -2.12 -11.62
CA THR A 192 29.01 -2.14 -11.94
C THR A 192 29.42 -3.60 -12.07
N ASP A 193 29.41 -4.12 -13.28
CA ASP A 193 30.46 -5.00 -13.80
C ASP A 193 30.33 -5.08 -15.33
N GLU A 194 31.50 -5.11 -15.96
CA GLU A 194 31.77 -5.01 -17.39
C GLU A 194 30.99 -6.05 -18.21
N ASP A 195 29.95 -5.64 -18.96
CA ASP A 195 29.55 -6.33 -20.20
C ASP A 195 28.87 -5.34 -21.17
N GLU A 196 29.57 -5.07 -22.27
CA GLU A 196 29.05 -4.40 -23.46
C GLU A 196 28.10 -5.35 -24.21
N ASP A 197 26.83 -5.42 -23.83
CA ASP A 197 25.77 -5.70 -24.81
C ASP A 197 24.46 -5.03 -24.42
N ALA A 198 24.04 -4.09 -25.25
CA ALA A 198 22.87 -3.26 -25.04
C ALA A 198 21.59 -4.02 -25.40
N SER A 199 20.89 -4.54 -24.39
CA SER A 199 19.43 -4.48 -24.36
C SER A 199 19.03 -3.34 -23.42
N GLU A 200 18.12 -2.48 -23.88
CA GLU A 200 17.56 -1.37 -23.11
C GLU A 200 16.74 -1.91 -21.91
N GLU A 201 17.43 -2.40 -20.88
CA GLU A 201 16.78 -2.68 -19.60
C GLU A 201 16.62 -1.38 -18.81
N PRO A 202 15.43 -1.08 -18.29
CA PRO A 202 15.23 0.10 -17.45
C PRO A 202 15.99 -0.11 -16.14
N SER A 203 17.19 0.45 -16.05
CA SER A 203 17.84 0.71 -14.77
C SER A 203 16.88 1.54 -13.92
N ILE A 204 16.45 1.04 -12.76
CA ILE A 204 15.72 1.88 -11.80
C ILE A 204 16.65 3.06 -11.49
N PRO A 205 16.15 4.31 -11.51
CA PRO A 205 16.95 5.45 -11.08
C PRO A 205 17.60 5.12 -9.72
N GLU A 206 18.85 5.57 -9.50
CA GLU A 206 19.48 5.55 -8.17
C GLU A 206 18.65 6.45 -7.23
N ALA A 207 17.50 5.96 -6.82
CA ALA A 207 16.61 6.60 -5.89
C ALA A 207 17.15 6.28 -4.51
N ASP A 208 17.89 7.22 -3.94
CA ASP A 208 18.44 7.14 -2.58
C ASP A 208 17.32 7.38 -1.56
N LEU A 209 16.31 6.51 -1.59
CA LEU A 209 15.16 6.56 -0.68
C LEU A 209 15.48 5.82 0.60
N SER A 210 15.23 6.46 1.74
CA SER A 210 15.61 5.94 3.05
C SER A 210 14.43 5.91 4.02
N ILE A 211 14.38 4.85 4.85
CA ILE A 211 13.45 4.81 5.98
C ILE A 211 14.02 5.66 7.11
N ALA A 212 13.31 6.72 7.48
CA ALA A 212 13.67 7.56 8.61
C ALA A 212 13.39 6.86 9.94
N ASP A 213 12.18 6.32 10.10
CA ASP A 213 11.74 5.67 11.33
C ASP A 213 10.54 4.73 11.09
N VAL A 214 10.22 3.94 12.10
CA VAL A 214 9.03 3.10 12.17
C VAL A 214 8.37 3.25 13.53
N SER A 215 7.04 3.09 13.60
CA SER A 215 6.37 3.06 14.90
C SER A 215 6.65 1.75 15.65
N GLY A 216 6.29 1.72 16.93
CA GLY A 216 5.95 0.50 17.62
C GLY A 216 4.73 -0.19 16.99
N LEU A 217 4.31 -1.30 17.59
CA LEU A 217 3.27 -2.15 17.01
C LEU A 217 1.89 -1.83 17.57
N ASP A 218 0.99 -1.46 16.68
CA ASP A 218 -0.43 -1.50 16.98
C ASP A 218 -0.92 -2.94 16.92
N THR A 219 -1.65 -3.37 17.96
CA THR A 219 -2.30 -4.68 18.02
C THR A 219 -3.79 -4.49 17.86
N MET A 220 -4.32 -4.82 16.68
CA MET A 220 -5.75 -4.85 16.41
C MET A 220 -6.29 -6.26 16.65
N TYR A 221 -7.39 -6.37 17.41
CA TYR A 221 -7.99 -7.66 17.75
C TYR A 221 -9.51 -7.58 17.72
N SER A 222 -10.14 -8.73 17.53
CA SER A 222 -11.60 -8.84 17.48
C SER A 222 -12.21 -8.80 18.89
N THR A 223 -13.38 -8.19 19.01
CA THR A 223 -14.23 -8.22 20.21
C THR A 223 -15.70 -8.34 19.80
N PRO A 224 -16.62 -8.70 20.71
CA PRO A 224 -18.05 -8.75 20.40
C PRO A 224 -18.63 -7.42 19.88
N GLU A 225 -18.00 -6.28 20.22
CA GLU A 225 -18.42 -4.95 19.76
C GLU A 225 -17.75 -4.50 18.44
N GLY A 226 -16.91 -5.34 17.84
CA GLY A 226 -16.09 -5.00 16.67
C GLY A 226 -14.59 -5.05 16.98
N TYR A 227 -13.78 -4.32 16.22
CA TYR A 227 -12.32 -4.32 16.41
C TYR A 227 -11.89 -3.28 17.45
N LYS A 228 -10.92 -3.65 18.29
CA LYS A 228 -10.20 -2.72 19.18
C LYS A 228 -8.73 -2.73 18.80
N THR A 229 -8.04 -1.64 19.15
CA THR A 229 -6.61 -1.49 18.91
C THR A 229 -5.92 -1.07 20.20
N ILE A 230 -4.84 -1.77 20.55
CA ILE A 230 -3.83 -1.30 21.50
C ILE A 230 -2.79 -0.58 20.65
N GLU A 231 -2.63 0.72 20.86
CA GLU A 231 -1.69 1.55 20.12
C GLU A 231 -0.26 1.35 20.64
N GLY A 232 0.68 1.19 19.72
CA GLY A 232 2.11 1.24 20.00
C GLY A 232 2.61 2.68 20.14
N GLU A 233 3.84 2.85 20.61
CA GLU A 233 4.48 4.16 20.60
C GLU A 233 4.76 4.60 19.16
N ASP A 234 4.39 5.83 18.81
CA ASP A 234 4.72 6.41 17.50
C ASP A 234 5.67 7.60 17.69
N PRO A 235 6.94 7.50 17.23
CA PRO A 235 7.92 8.55 17.42
C PRO A 235 7.68 9.78 16.53
N VAL A 236 6.85 9.65 15.49
CA VAL A 236 6.73 10.64 14.43
C VAL A 236 5.34 11.29 14.42
N SER A 237 5.29 12.62 14.52
CA SER A 237 4.05 13.41 14.55
C SER A 237 3.57 13.84 13.15
N ARG A 238 3.52 12.92 12.19
CA ARG A 238 2.91 13.12 10.85
C ARG A 238 2.26 11.83 10.37
N GLU A 239 1.48 11.88 9.28
CA GLU A 239 0.96 10.64 8.67
C GLU A 239 2.11 9.79 8.09
N PRO A 240 2.04 8.46 8.24
CA PRO A 240 3.05 7.55 7.70
C PRO A 240 2.93 7.39 6.18
N ASP A 241 4.06 7.12 5.53
CA ASP A 241 4.14 6.92 4.09
C ASP A 241 3.58 5.55 3.68
N ALA A 242 3.76 4.55 4.54
CA ALA A 242 3.08 3.26 4.44
C ALA A 242 2.80 2.69 5.84
N ARG A 243 1.96 1.65 5.89
CA ARG A 243 1.69 0.93 7.13
C ARG A 243 1.67 -0.55 6.85
N ILE A 244 2.63 -1.29 7.37
CA ILE A 244 2.64 -2.76 7.25
C ILE A 244 1.49 -3.30 8.10
N GLU A 245 0.69 -4.21 7.55
CA GLU A 245 -0.41 -4.86 8.25
C GLU A 245 -0.31 -6.37 8.06
N THR A 246 -0.08 -7.12 9.14
CA THR A 246 0.16 -8.57 9.06
C THR A 246 -0.59 -9.35 10.14
N LEU A 247 -0.97 -10.57 9.77
CA LEU A 247 -1.47 -11.60 10.68
C LEU A 247 -0.28 -12.36 11.30
N PRO A 248 -0.45 -13.00 12.47
CA PRO A 248 0.50 -13.97 12.98
C PRO A 248 0.79 -15.08 11.97
N MET A 249 2.06 -15.39 11.74
CA MET A 249 2.54 -16.41 10.79
C MET A 249 3.88 -16.97 11.27
N GLY A 250 4.12 -18.26 11.13
CA GLY A 250 5.35 -18.96 11.55
C GLY A 250 6.55 -18.80 10.61
N TYR A 251 6.70 -17.65 9.96
CA TYR A 251 7.75 -17.42 8.98
C TYR A 251 9.16 -17.41 9.59
N THR A 252 10.15 -17.79 8.77
CA THR A 252 11.54 -17.43 9.02
C THR A 252 11.75 -15.94 8.77
N ARG A 253 12.87 -15.39 9.22
CA ARG A 253 13.20 -13.97 9.03
C ARG A 253 13.29 -13.59 7.55
N GLU A 254 13.84 -14.49 6.74
CA GLU A 254 13.92 -14.39 5.29
C GLU A 254 12.52 -14.37 4.63
N GLN A 255 11.66 -15.32 5.01
CA GLN A 255 10.27 -15.35 4.53
C GLN A 255 9.47 -14.12 4.98
N PHE A 256 9.77 -13.58 6.15
CA PHE A 256 9.12 -12.37 6.64
C PHE A 256 9.52 -11.14 5.82
N ARG A 257 10.80 -11.00 5.44
CA ARG A 257 11.24 -9.92 4.54
C ARG A 257 10.50 -9.95 3.21
N TYR A 258 10.37 -11.14 2.63
CA TYR A 258 9.53 -11.36 1.45
C TYR A 258 8.08 -10.92 1.68
N HIS A 259 7.49 -11.37 2.80
CA HIS A 259 6.12 -11.07 3.16
C HIS A 259 5.85 -9.56 3.31
N VAL A 260 6.77 -8.80 3.90
CA VAL A 260 6.64 -7.33 4.00
C VAL A 260 6.60 -6.68 2.61
N GLY A 261 7.49 -7.11 1.69
CA GLY A 261 7.48 -6.64 0.30
C GLY A 261 6.19 -7.01 -0.44
N HIS A 262 5.75 -8.27 -0.32
CA HIS A 262 4.50 -8.75 -0.90
C HIS A 262 3.29 -7.98 -0.37
N ASN A 263 3.24 -7.72 0.94
CA ASN A 263 2.19 -6.94 1.57
C ASN A 263 2.12 -5.53 0.98
N LEU A 264 3.25 -4.83 0.84
CA LEU A 264 3.30 -3.49 0.23
C LEU A 264 2.80 -3.50 -1.22
N ILE A 265 3.16 -4.51 -2.02
CA ILE A 265 2.65 -4.68 -3.38
C ILE A 265 1.13 -4.84 -3.39
N CYS A 266 0.60 -5.71 -2.54
CA CYS A 266 -0.85 -5.87 -2.36
C CYS A 266 -1.53 -4.58 -1.86
N GLN A 267 -0.84 -3.73 -1.08
CA GLN A 267 -1.38 -2.43 -0.69
C GLN A 267 -1.44 -1.45 -1.88
N ILE A 268 -0.44 -1.43 -2.77
CA ILE A 268 -0.48 -0.63 -4.00
C ILE A 268 -1.68 -1.06 -4.86
N ARG A 269 -1.87 -2.37 -5.05
CA ARG A 269 -3.05 -2.95 -5.70
C ARG A 269 -4.34 -2.41 -5.09
N ASP A 270 -4.44 -2.48 -3.76
CA ASP A 270 -5.64 -2.07 -3.04
C ASP A 270 -5.93 -0.58 -3.23
N CYS A 271 -4.92 0.28 -3.32
CA CYS A 271 -5.11 1.69 -3.64
C CYS A 271 -5.84 1.85 -4.98
N PHE A 272 -5.39 1.18 -6.04
CA PHE A 272 -6.06 1.23 -7.36
C PHE A 272 -7.49 0.67 -7.34
N ILE A 273 -7.70 -0.49 -6.74
CA ILE A 273 -9.04 -1.10 -6.62
C ILE A 273 -9.99 -0.17 -5.83
N SER A 274 -9.49 0.45 -4.77
CA SER A 274 -10.27 1.41 -3.97
C SER A 274 -10.64 2.69 -4.70
N MET A 275 -10.01 2.97 -5.83
CA MET A 275 -10.34 4.07 -6.74
C MET A 275 -11.25 3.61 -7.89
N GLY A 276 -11.61 2.33 -7.95
CA GLY A 276 -12.42 1.76 -9.05
C GLY A 276 -11.70 1.77 -10.39
N VAL A 277 -10.38 1.58 -10.36
CA VAL A 277 -9.53 1.41 -11.53
C VAL A 277 -8.75 0.10 -11.42
N GLU A 278 -8.45 -0.49 -12.57
CA GLU A 278 -7.59 -1.68 -12.62
C GLU A 278 -6.16 -1.30 -12.20
N PRO A 279 -5.52 -2.03 -11.28
CA PRO A 279 -4.11 -1.83 -10.97
C PRO A 279 -3.23 -2.05 -12.22
N PRO A 280 -2.05 -1.41 -12.29
CA PRO A 280 -1.00 -1.81 -13.21
C PRO A 280 -0.68 -3.31 -13.05
N ALA A 281 -0.33 -3.98 -14.14
CA ALA A 281 -0.23 -5.44 -14.20
C ALA A 281 0.75 -6.02 -13.18
N GLN A 282 1.88 -5.35 -12.96
CA GLN A 282 2.88 -5.77 -11.97
C GLN A 282 2.32 -5.83 -10.54
N TYR A 283 1.35 -5.00 -10.19
CA TYR A 283 0.73 -5.00 -8.85
C TYR A 283 -0.50 -5.90 -8.76
N ARG A 284 -0.86 -6.65 -9.80
CA ARG A 284 -2.01 -7.58 -9.76
C ARG A 284 -1.63 -8.89 -9.08
N LEU A 285 -1.27 -8.82 -7.80
CA LEU A 285 -1.01 -9.99 -6.98
C LEU A 285 -2.18 -10.33 -6.07
N LEU A 286 -2.31 -11.60 -5.70
CA LEU A 286 -3.23 -12.07 -4.67
C LEU A 286 -2.58 -12.03 -3.29
N GLY A 287 -3.41 -11.86 -2.26
CA GLY A 287 -2.98 -11.85 -0.88
C GLY A 287 -3.39 -10.61 -0.11
N HIS A 288 -3.01 -10.60 1.17
CA HIS A 288 -3.34 -9.53 2.10
C HIS A 288 -2.51 -8.28 1.85
N GLY A 289 -3.21 -7.17 1.55
CA GLY A 289 -2.67 -5.82 1.55
C GLY A 289 -3.17 -5.06 2.78
N LYS A 290 -3.97 -4.01 2.57
CA LYS A 290 -4.54 -3.26 3.70
C LYS A 290 -5.73 -4.01 4.28
N PHE A 291 -5.76 -4.16 5.61
CA PHE A 291 -6.83 -4.90 6.28
C PHE A 291 -8.23 -4.41 5.90
N LYS A 292 -8.42 -3.08 5.85
CA LYS A 292 -9.71 -2.47 5.50
C LYS A 292 -10.25 -2.92 4.14
N TYR A 293 -9.38 -3.21 3.19
CA TYR A 293 -9.77 -3.66 1.84
C TYR A 293 -9.93 -5.17 1.79
N SER A 294 -9.06 -5.95 2.44
CA SER A 294 -9.27 -7.39 2.58
C SER A 294 -10.63 -7.73 3.22
N ALA A 295 -11.05 -6.97 4.24
CA ALA A 295 -12.38 -7.12 4.83
C ALA A 295 -13.50 -6.82 3.81
N LYS A 296 -13.36 -5.77 3.00
CA LYS A 296 -14.34 -5.45 1.95
C LYS A 296 -14.43 -6.52 0.88
N TYR A 297 -13.30 -7.07 0.44
CA TYR A 297 -13.27 -8.11 -0.57
C TYR A 297 -14.00 -9.37 -0.10
N ARG A 298 -13.84 -9.73 1.17
CA ARG A 298 -14.54 -10.86 1.78
C ARG A 298 -16.03 -10.59 2.01
N ASP A 299 -16.38 -9.38 2.45
CA ASP A 299 -17.73 -9.09 2.94
C ASP A 299 -18.70 -8.59 1.84
N PHE A 300 -18.18 -8.15 0.69
CA PHE A 300 -18.98 -7.63 -0.43
C PHE A 300 -18.79 -8.45 -1.71
N ASP A 301 -19.89 -8.97 -2.25
CA ASP A 301 -19.95 -9.83 -3.43
C ASP A 301 -19.58 -9.15 -4.75
N PHE A 302 -19.56 -7.81 -4.78
CA PHE A 302 -19.14 -7.02 -5.94
C PHE A 302 -17.63 -6.86 -6.06
N TYR A 303 -16.84 -7.40 -5.13
CA TYR A 303 -15.39 -7.54 -5.27
C TYR A 303 -15.00 -9.01 -5.43
N PRO A 304 -14.07 -9.31 -6.35
CA PRO A 304 -13.34 -10.57 -6.32
C PRO A 304 -12.56 -10.76 -5.01
N ASP A 305 -12.27 -12.01 -4.67
CA ASP A 305 -11.48 -12.41 -3.49
C ASP A 305 -9.98 -12.13 -3.67
N TYR A 306 -9.58 -10.87 -3.91
CA TYR A 306 -8.17 -10.50 -4.10
C TYR A 306 -7.27 -10.82 -2.90
N TRP A 307 -7.87 -11.00 -1.72
CA TRP A 307 -7.17 -11.34 -0.49
C TRP A 307 -6.78 -12.82 -0.42
N ASP A 308 -7.46 -13.70 -1.17
CA ASP A 308 -7.26 -15.14 -1.14
C ASP A 308 -6.18 -15.55 -2.15
N TYR A 309 -5.09 -16.13 -1.64
CA TYR A 309 -3.97 -16.64 -2.43
C TYR A 309 -4.37 -17.75 -3.41
N GLU A 310 -5.48 -18.46 -3.16
CA GLU A 310 -5.96 -19.56 -3.99
C GLU A 310 -7.02 -19.12 -5.00
N ALA A 311 -7.41 -17.83 -5.00
CA ALA A 311 -8.42 -17.32 -5.91
C ALA A 311 -7.93 -17.38 -7.37
N ASN A 312 -8.83 -17.74 -8.28
CA ASN A 312 -8.54 -17.73 -9.72
C ASN A 312 -9.16 -16.48 -10.36
N ILE A 313 -8.41 -15.38 -10.37
CA ILE A 313 -8.85 -14.10 -10.91
C ILE A 313 -8.03 -13.79 -12.19
N PRO A 314 -8.68 -13.64 -13.36
CA PRO A 314 -7.97 -13.37 -14.61
C PRO A 314 -7.05 -12.14 -14.52
N GLY A 315 -5.78 -12.32 -14.89
CA GLY A 315 -4.78 -11.24 -14.87
C GLY A 315 -4.17 -10.97 -13.50
N TYR A 316 -4.48 -11.79 -12.48
CA TYR A 316 -3.85 -11.74 -11.17
C TYR A 316 -2.99 -12.99 -10.94
N SER A 317 -1.88 -12.80 -10.24
CA SER A 317 -0.94 -13.88 -9.90
C SER A 317 -0.93 -14.14 -8.39
N SER A 318 -0.78 -15.39 -8.00
CA SER A 318 -0.51 -15.74 -6.60
C SER A 318 1.00 -15.76 -6.35
N PRO A 319 1.49 -15.35 -5.16
CA PRO A 319 2.85 -15.66 -4.74
C PRO A 319 3.06 -17.18 -4.71
N VAL A 320 4.23 -17.63 -5.17
CA VAL A 320 4.59 -19.06 -5.27
C VAL A 320 5.03 -19.61 -3.92
#